data_AF-R1FAB4-F1
#
_entry.id   AF-R1FAB4-F1
#
_cell.length_a   1.000
_cell.length_b   1.000
_cell.length_c   1.000
_cell.angle_alpha   90.00
_cell.angle_beta   90.00
_cell.angle_gamma   90.00
#
_symmetry.space_group_name_H-M   'P 1'
#
loop_
_entity.id
_entity.type
_entity.pdbx_description
1 polymer ?
#
loop_
_entity_poly.entity_id
_entity_poly.type
_entity_poly.pdbx_seq_one_letter_code
_entity_poly.pdbx_strand_id
1 'polypeptide(L)'
;MMADDDASPQSRAVKQQKREAVAAARRTTAAELTLSGEEVEALTAASKSLDPCWREGSAEDCPTALKSVFTQQPIDFFAALRNPQEDPDPAVWIGVRKTWPVLAERSDDDLLAALQPIKDVRVDKRSL
;
A
#
# COMPACT_ATOMS: atom_id res chain seq x y z
N MET A 1 -26.37 -9.49 -24.67
CA MET A 1 -25.71 -9.10 -23.42
C MET A 1 -24.46 -9.96 -23.32
N MET A 2 -23.29 -9.41 -23.65
CA MET A 2 -22.01 -10.12 -23.71
C MET A 2 -21.54 -10.42 -22.28
N ALA A 3 -21.49 -11.69 -21.92
CA ALA A 3 -20.96 -12.15 -20.65
C ALA A 3 -19.42 -12.13 -20.68
N ASP A 4 -18.84 -11.33 -19.80
CA ASP A 4 -17.68 -11.68 -18.98
C ASP A 4 -16.44 -12.31 -19.65
N ASP A 5 -15.76 -11.56 -20.52
CA ASP A 5 -14.38 -11.89 -20.96
C ASP A 5 -13.30 -11.45 -19.93
N ASP A 6 -13.70 -10.76 -18.86
CA ASP A 6 -12.77 -10.23 -17.84
C ASP A 6 -12.16 -11.32 -16.93
N ALA A 7 -12.80 -12.50 -16.86
CA ALA A 7 -12.39 -13.61 -15.99
C ALA A 7 -11.56 -14.71 -16.68
N SER A 8 -11.27 -14.59 -17.98
CA SER A 8 -10.50 -15.59 -18.74
C SER A 8 -9.06 -15.75 -18.21
N PRO A 9 -8.46 -16.96 -18.21
CA PRO A 9 -7.07 -17.18 -17.81
C PRO A 9 -6.08 -16.25 -18.53
N GLN A 10 -6.38 -15.90 -19.79
CA GLN A 10 -5.58 -14.97 -20.59
C GLN A 10 -5.66 -13.54 -20.05
N SER A 11 -6.87 -13.06 -19.73
CA SER A 11 -7.09 -11.74 -19.12
C SER A 11 -6.38 -11.61 -17.77
N ARG A 12 -6.36 -12.69 -16.96
CA ARG A 12 -5.61 -12.75 -15.70
C ARG A 12 -4.10 -12.69 -15.91
N ALA A 13 -3.57 -13.44 -16.86
CA ALA A 13 -2.15 -13.44 -17.20
C ALA A 13 -1.68 -12.05 -17.66
N VAL A 14 -2.47 -11.36 -18.48
CA VAL A 14 -2.16 -9.99 -18.93
C VAL A 14 -2.17 -8.99 -17.76
N LYS A 15 -3.16 -9.08 -16.87
CA LYS A 15 -3.21 -8.24 -15.65
C LYS A 15 -1.99 -8.51 -14.75
N GLN A 16 -1.60 -9.76 -14.58
CA GLN A 16 -0.41 -10.13 -13.81
C GLN A 16 0.88 -9.59 -14.44
N GLN A 17 1.08 -9.78 -15.75
CA GLN A 17 2.26 -9.25 -16.45
C GLN A 17 2.38 -7.73 -16.33
N LYS A 18 1.27 -6.99 -16.46
CA LYS A 18 1.25 -5.54 -16.27
C LYS A 18 1.68 -5.15 -14.86
N ARG A 19 1.20 -5.87 -13.84
CA ARG A 19 1.57 -5.62 -12.43
C ARG A 19 3.04 -5.92 -12.17
N GLU A 20 3.55 -7.03 -12.70
CA GLU A 20 4.97 -7.38 -12.58
C GLU A 20 5.86 -6.35 -13.26
N ALA A 21 5.45 -5.81 -14.41
CA ALA A 21 6.16 -4.73 -15.08
C ALA A 21 6.19 -3.43 -14.25
N VAL A 22 5.06 -3.05 -13.64
CA VAL A 22 4.99 -1.90 -12.72
C VAL A 22 5.87 -2.12 -11.50
N ALA A 23 5.80 -3.31 -10.89
CA ALA A 23 6.64 -3.68 -9.75
C ALA A 23 8.13 -3.67 -10.10
N ALA A 24 8.51 -4.10 -11.31
CA ALA A 24 9.89 -4.04 -11.78
C ALA A 24 10.36 -2.59 -11.97
N ALA A 25 9.54 -1.75 -12.60
CA ALA A 25 9.85 -0.32 -12.75
C ALA A 25 10.04 0.38 -11.39
N ARG A 26 9.15 0.10 -10.43
CA ARG A 26 9.24 0.63 -9.06
C ARG A 26 10.49 0.17 -8.33
N ARG A 27 10.94 -1.08 -8.53
CA ARG A 27 12.21 -1.56 -7.97
C ARG A 27 13.41 -0.79 -8.51
N THR A 28 13.42 -0.46 -9.79
CA THR A 28 14.46 0.38 -10.38
C THR A 28 14.43 1.78 -9.76
N THR A 29 13.26 2.41 -9.68
CA THR A 29 13.10 3.72 -9.04
C THR A 29 13.51 3.69 -7.57
N ALA A 30 13.16 2.63 -6.83
CA ALA A 30 13.54 2.45 -5.43
C ALA A 30 15.06 2.34 -5.24
N ALA A 31 15.77 1.74 -6.20
CA ALA A 31 17.23 1.63 -6.16
C ALA A 31 17.92 2.96 -6.43
N GLU A 32 17.30 3.85 -7.21
CA GLU A 32 17.79 5.20 -7.50
C GLU A 32 17.40 6.21 -6.40
N LEU A 33 16.31 5.92 -5.68
CA LEU A 33 15.83 6.71 -4.55
C LEU A 33 16.83 6.69 -3.39
N THR A 34 17.30 7.87 -3.03
CA THR A 34 18.12 8.04 -1.82
C THR A 34 17.23 8.25 -0.61
N LEU A 35 16.89 7.15 0.06
CA LEU A 35 16.22 7.14 1.36
C LEU A 35 17.26 6.95 2.46
N SER A 36 17.12 7.71 3.55
CA SER A 36 17.87 7.47 4.78
C SER A 36 17.44 6.15 5.43
N GLY A 37 18.31 5.60 6.28
CA GLY A 37 17.98 4.38 7.03
C GLY A 37 16.71 4.53 7.87
N GLU A 38 16.52 5.71 8.48
CA GLU A 38 15.33 6.02 9.30
C GLU A 38 14.04 6.01 8.47
N GLU A 39 14.07 6.49 7.23
CA GLU A 39 12.91 6.46 6.33
C GLU A 39 12.56 5.04 5.90
N VAL A 40 13.58 4.22 5.59
CA VAL A 40 13.36 2.81 5.23
C VAL A 40 12.79 2.03 6.42
N GLU A 41 13.30 2.27 7.63
CA GLU A 41 12.78 1.67 8.86
C GLU A 41 11.34 2.10 9.14
N ALA A 42 11.04 3.39 9.01
CA ALA A 42 9.71 3.93 9.20
C ALA A 42 8.70 3.35 8.20
N LEU A 43 9.06 3.28 6.91
CA LEU A 43 8.20 2.68 5.89
C LEU A 43 8.02 1.18 6.12
N THR A 44 9.07 0.50 6.58
CA THR A 44 9.00 -0.90 6.97
C THR A 44 8.07 -1.10 8.17
N ALA A 45 8.16 -0.24 9.19
CA ALA A 45 7.28 -0.27 10.35
C ALA A 45 5.82 0.01 9.95
N ALA A 46 5.58 1.02 9.12
CA ALA A 46 4.26 1.32 8.57
C ALA A 46 3.66 0.11 7.84
N SER A 47 4.45 -0.56 6.99
CA SER A 47 4.01 -1.75 6.24
C SER A 47 3.64 -2.95 7.13
N LYS A 48 4.04 -2.94 8.40
CA LYS A 48 3.80 -4.01 9.39
C LYS A 48 2.83 -3.57 10.49
N SER A 49 2.34 -2.33 10.45
CA SER A 49 1.48 -1.79 11.50
C SER A 49 0.05 -2.29 11.37
N LEU A 50 -0.49 -2.82 12.48
CA LEU A 50 -1.91 -3.17 12.60
C LEU A 50 -2.77 -2.00 13.09
N ASP A 51 -2.16 -0.85 13.32
CA ASP A 51 -2.90 0.36 13.67
C ASP A 51 -3.76 0.83 12.49
N PRO A 52 -4.94 1.43 12.77
CA PRO A 52 -5.82 1.96 11.74
C PRO A 52 -5.11 3.07 10.95
N CYS A 53 -5.28 3.04 9.62
CA CYS A 53 -4.68 4.05 8.75
C CYS A 53 -5.33 5.44 8.89
N TRP A 54 -6.50 5.49 9.53
CA TRP A 54 -7.23 6.69 9.86
C TRP A 54 -7.48 6.76 11.38
N ARG A 55 -6.91 7.76 12.05
CA ARG A 55 -7.06 7.98 13.50
C ARG A 55 -7.75 9.29 13.89
N GLU A 56 -8.01 10.18 12.95
CA GLU A 56 -8.58 11.50 13.26
C GLU A 56 -10.12 11.49 13.20
N GLY A 57 -10.76 12.13 14.18
CA GLY A 57 -12.22 12.22 14.22
C GLY A 57 -12.90 10.92 14.65
N SER A 58 -14.20 10.83 14.35
CA SER A 58 -14.99 9.64 14.63
C SER A 58 -14.73 8.57 13.55
N ALA A 59 -15.06 7.31 13.84
CA ALA A 59 -15.01 6.25 12.83
C ALA A 59 -15.92 6.54 11.62
N GLU A 60 -16.94 7.38 11.80
CA GLU A 60 -17.84 7.82 10.74
C GLU A 60 -17.15 8.76 9.74
N ASP A 61 -16.19 9.58 10.22
CA ASP A 61 -15.40 10.53 9.43
C ASP A 61 -14.30 9.87 8.59
N CYS A 62 -14.02 8.58 8.83
CA CYS A 62 -13.06 7.84 8.04
C CYS A 62 -13.53 7.78 6.57
N PRO A 63 -12.68 8.16 5.59
CA PRO A 63 -13.02 8.07 4.18
C PRO A 63 -13.48 6.66 3.81
N THR A 64 -14.50 6.54 2.96
CA THR A 64 -15.04 5.23 2.54
C THR A 64 -13.97 4.34 1.91
N ALA A 65 -13.00 4.91 1.19
CA ALA A 65 -11.88 4.19 0.61
C ALA A 65 -10.95 3.55 1.66
N LEU A 66 -10.93 4.09 2.89
CA LEU A 66 -10.17 3.57 4.03
C LEU A 66 -11.02 2.73 4.97
N LYS A 67 -12.24 2.36 4.58
CA LYS A 67 -13.11 1.46 5.34
C LYS A 67 -13.13 0.08 4.70
N SER A 68 -13.10 -0.94 5.56
CA SER A 68 -13.38 -2.31 5.16
C SER A 68 -14.79 -2.40 4.59
N VAL A 69 -14.93 -2.96 3.39
CA VAL A 69 -16.22 -3.13 2.72
C VAL A 69 -17.21 -3.92 3.58
N PHE A 70 -16.72 -4.90 4.34
CA PHE A 70 -17.56 -5.81 5.12
C PHE A 70 -17.92 -5.27 6.52
N THR A 71 -16.94 -4.72 7.22
CA THR A 71 -17.11 -4.31 8.62
C THR A 71 -17.36 -2.81 8.79
N GLN A 72 -17.19 -2.02 7.72
CA GLN A 72 -17.22 -0.54 7.75
C GLN A 72 -16.23 0.09 8.75
N GLN A 73 -15.31 -0.71 9.30
CA GLN A 73 -14.25 -0.26 10.19
C GLN A 73 -13.07 0.26 9.37
N PRO A 74 -12.28 1.22 9.90
CA PRO A 74 -11.04 1.63 9.28
C PRO A 74 -10.14 0.43 8.99
N ILE A 75 -9.53 0.41 7.80
CA ILE A 75 -8.49 -0.56 7.47
C ILE A 75 -7.21 -0.25 8.25
N ASP A 76 -6.39 -1.26 8.50
CA ASP A 76 -5.06 -1.07 9.08
C ASP A 76 -4.02 -0.74 8.01
N PHE A 77 -2.91 -0.12 8.44
CA PHE A 77 -1.80 0.20 7.53
C PHE A 77 -1.23 -1.05 6.84
N PHE A 78 -1.19 -2.18 7.53
CA PHE A 78 -0.76 -3.45 6.93
C PHE A 78 -1.62 -3.81 5.71
N ALA A 79 -2.94 -3.84 5.85
CA ALA A 79 -3.87 -4.18 4.77
C ALA A 79 -3.81 -3.15 3.64
N ALA A 80 -3.68 -1.86 3.98
CA ALA A 80 -3.58 -0.79 3.00
C ALA A 80 -2.28 -0.86 2.19
N LEU A 81 -1.13 -1.03 2.84
CA LEU A 81 0.19 -0.94 2.21
C LEU A 81 0.62 -2.26 1.55
N ARG A 82 0.24 -3.41 2.11
CA ARG A 82 0.63 -4.72 1.59
C ARG A 82 -0.39 -5.35 0.65
N ASN A 83 -1.46 -4.64 0.27
CA ASN A 83 -2.38 -5.15 -0.76
C ASN A 83 -1.61 -5.40 -2.08
N PRO A 84 -1.56 -6.64 -2.59
CA PRO A 84 -0.88 -6.93 -3.86
C PRO A 84 -1.73 -6.56 -5.08
N GLN A 85 -3.02 -6.29 -4.91
CA GLN A 85 -3.96 -6.07 -6.01
C GLN A 85 -4.08 -4.60 -6.39
N GLU A 86 -3.90 -3.71 -5.42
CA GLU A 86 -4.15 -2.28 -5.54
C GLU A 86 -3.07 -1.49 -4.83
N ASP A 87 -2.81 -0.29 -5.33
CA ASP A 87 -1.94 0.65 -4.66
C ASP A 87 -2.68 1.31 -3.48
N PRO A 88 -1.94 1.70 -2.43
CA PRO A 88 -2.51 2.48 -1.33
C PRO A 88 -3.22 3.73 -1.84
N ASP A 89 -4.42 3.97 -1.32
CA ASP A 89 -5.17 5.21 -1.58
C ASP A 89 -4.36 6.42 -1.05
N PRO A 90 -4.39 7.59 -1.73
CA PRO A 90 -3.70 8.80 -1.27
C PRO A 90 -3.98 9.17 0.20
N ALA A 91 -5.19 8.88 0.70
CA ALA A 91 -5.54 9.12 2.09
C ALA A 91 -4.75 8.24 3.09
N VAL A 92 -4.30 7.04 2.67
CA VAL A 92 -3.41 6.19 3.46
C VAL A 92 -2.09 6.92 3.71
N TRP A 93 -1.53 7.56 2.67
CA TRP A 93 -0.25 8.25 2.78
C TRP A 93 -0.30 9.44 3.72
N ILE A 94 -1.44 10.13 3.80
CA ILE A 94 -1.67 11.17 4.81
C ILE A 94 -1.54 10.56 6.23
N GLY A 95 -2.19 9.42 6.48
CA GLY A 95 -2.08 8.70 7.75
C GLY A 95 -0.64 8.24 8.05
N VAL A 96 0.07 7.73 7.04
CA VAL A 96 1.47 7.31 7.16
C VAL A 96 2.36 8.49 7.54
N ARG A 97 2.28 9.62 6.83
CA ARG A 97 3.11 10.81 7.13
C ARG A 97 2.82 11.42 8.49
N LYS A 98 1.57 11.33 8.96
CA LYS A 98 1.20 11.76 10.33
C LYS A 98 1.80 10.85 11.40
N THR A 99 1.78 9.54 11.17
CA THR A 99 2.26 8.55 12.14
C THR A 99 3.78 8.40 12.14
N TRP A 100 4.40 8.56 10.96
CA TRP A 100 5.85 8.53 10.73
C TRP A 100 6.30 9.83 10.06
N PRO A 101 6.52 10.91 10.84
CA PRO A 101 6.87 12.23 10.31
C PRO A 101 8.13 12.29 9.46
N VAL A 102 9.05 11.33 9.64
CA VAL A 102 10.25 11.20 8.81
C VAL A 102 9.93 10.98 7.33
N LEU A 103 8.73 10.49 7.02
CA LEU A 103 8.24 10.29 5.64
C LEU A 103 7.49 11.50 5.07
N ALA A 104 7.33 12.59 5.84
CA ALA A 104 6.44 13.69 5.48
C ALA A 104 6.84 14.40 4.18
N GLU A 105 8.14 14.51 3.90
CA GLU A 105 8.65 15.19 2.71
C GLU A 105 8.69 14.30 1.46
N ARG A 106 8.42 12.99 1.59
CA ARG A 106 8.42 12.07 0.46
C ARG A 106 7.11 12.12 -0.29
N SER A 107 7.19 12.11 -1.63
CA SER A 107 6.01 12.04 -2.49
C SER A 107 5.33 10.66 -2.41
N ASP A 108 4.06 10.58 -2.82
CA ASP A 108 3.33 9.31 -2.87
C ASP A 108 4.05 8.31 -3.80
N ASP A 109 4.57 8.79 -4.94
CA ASP A 109 5.30 7.97 -5.92
C ASP A 109 6.62 7.43 -5.36
N ASP A 110 7.37 8.26 -4.61
CA ASP A 110 8.60 7.81 -3.96
C ASP A 110 8.33 6.74 -2.92
N LEU A 111 7.28 6.94 -2.10
CA LEU A 111 6.87 5.97 -1.10
C LEU A 111 6.35 4.68 -1.74
N LEU A 112 5.62 4.76 -2.86
CA LEU A 112 5.18 3.60 -3.64
C LEU A 112 6.36 2.81 -4.20
N ALA A 113 7.34 3.50 -4.76
CA ALA A 113 8.56 2.87 -5.27
C ALA A 113 9.32 2.19 -4.11
N ALA A 114 9.59 2.91 -3.03
CA ALA A 114 10.28 2.41 -1.84
C ALA A 114 9.54 1.25 -1.14
N LEU A 115 8.22 1.23 -1.20
CA LEU A 115 7.40 0.18 -0.62
C LEU A 115 7.48 -1.12 -1.42
N GLN A 116 7.78 -1.07 -2.72
CA GLN A 116 7.84 -2.26 -3.57
C GLN A 116 8.82 -3.34 -3.05
N PRO A 117 10.11 -3.06 -2.78
CA PRO A 117 11.03 -4.06 -2.23
C PRO A 117 10.58 -4.56 -0.85
N ILE A 118 9.88 -3.74 -0.06
CA ILE A 118 9.31 -4.13 1.23
C ILE A 118 8.15 -5.14 1.04
N LYS A 119 7.32 -4.96 0.00
CA LYS A 119 6.21 -5.87 -0.35
C LYS A 119 6.71 -7.22 -0.85
N ASP A 120 7.88 -7.28 -1.48
CA ASP A 120 8.49 -8.52 -1.95
C ASP A 120 8.87 -9.45 -0.78
N VAL A 121 9.08 -8.88 0.42
CA VAL A 121 9.23 -9.66 1.66
C VAL A 121 7.85 -10.13 2.14
N ARG A 122 7.64 -11.44 2.11
CA ARG A 122 6.41 -12.07 2.60
C ARG A 122 6.27 -11.89 4.11
N VAL A 123 5.17 -11.27 4.53
CA VAL A 123 4.81 -11.08 5.94
C VAL A 123 3.41 -11.63 6.18
N ASP A 124 3.26 -12.47 7.20
CA ASP A 124 1.95 -12.95 7.65
C ASP A 124 1.38 -11.99 8.69
N LYS A 125 0.15 -11.54 8.48
CA LYS A 125 -0.58 -10.69 9.43
C LYS A 125 -0.71 -11.34 10.81
N ARG A 126 -0.79 -12.68 10.88
CA ARG A 126 -0.93 -13.44 12.12
C ARG A 126 0.34 -13.44 12.98
N SER A 127 1.48 -13.06 12.41
CA SER A 127 2.78 -13.04 13.10
C SER A 127 3.24 -11.63 13.47
N LEU A 128 2.35 -10.63 13.36
CA LEU A 128 2.61 -9.22 13.67
C LEU A 128 2.06 -8.84 15.04
#